data_AF-A0A1S8LBM8-F1
#
_entry.id   AF-A0A1S8LBM8-F1
#
_cell.length_a   1.000
_cell.length_b   1.000
_cell.length_c   1.000
_cell.angle_alpha   90.00
_cell.angle_beta   90.00
_cell.angle_gamma   90.00
#
_symmetry.space_group_name_H-M   'P 1'
#
loop_
_entity.id
_entity.type
_entity.pdbx_description
1 polymer ?
#
loop_
_entity_poly.entity_id
_entity_poly.type
_entity_poly.pdbx_seq_one_letter_code
_entity_poly.pdbx_strand_id
1 'polypeptide(L)'
;MNTKKVCEKLKISYKALRVYEKLNIVIPQRDKNDYRNYSDDDLLKLRQIIILKNVGLELKNIKRILDKRTYESDKIIHTLYLQLKVIEAKRIQLRKMENVLKEGINEALNKNIEYGNFFDKIDNSIKESTKNVSTWIDKWGFDTWAKSYDDCVKKDGADTLGLFSKYDFILESIVRKIGDRRKVIDIGCGTANIVKKLNQNVQYTGIDQSIEMLILAKEKNKNIKLRLGNFLDKPFIENEFDVVISSFALHHLKPDEKKLQ
;
A
#
# COMPACT_ATOMS: atom_id res chain seq x y z
N MET A 1 -11.38 12.31 24.69
CA MET A 1 -12.78 12.45 24.25
C MET A 1 -13.65 11.38 24.91
N ASN A 2 -14.86 11.69 25.38
CA ASN A 2 -15.72 10.68 26.04
C ASN A 2 -16.46 9.76 25.04
N THR A 3 -17.00 8.64 25.55
CA THR A 3 -17.68 7.62 24.73
C THR A 3 -18.81 8.18 23.86
N LYS A 4 -19.67 9.07 24.41
CA LYS A 4 -20.80 9.64 23.68
C LYS A 4 -20.33 10.41 22.44
N LYS A 5 -19.38 11.33 22.61
CA LYS A 5 -18.81 12.12 21.51
C LYS A 5 -18.11 11.24 20.48
N VAL A 6 -17.43 10.17 20.92
CA VAL A 6 -16.80 9.22 19.99
C VAL A 6 -17.84 8.48 19.15
N CYS A 7 -18.91 7.97 19.77
CA CYS A 7 -20.01 7.31 19.07
C CYS A 7 -20.67 8.22 18.03
N GLU A 8 -20.96 9.46 18.39
CA GLU A 8 -21.54 10.46 17.48
C GLU A 8 -20.59 10.80 16.32
N LYS A 9 -19.32 11.09 16.64
CA LYS A 9 -18.31 11.51 15.64
C LYS A 9 -17.96 10.41 14.65
N LEU A 10 -17.83 9.18 15.11
CA LEU A 10 -17.40 8.04 14.29
C LEU A 10 -18.57 7.19 13.79
N LYS A 11 -19.82 7.52 14.18
CA LYS A 11 -21.03 6.78 13.85
C LYS A 11 -20.92 5.29 14.23
N ILE A 12 -20.43 5.01 15.44
CA ILE A 12 -20.28 3.65 15.98
C ILE A 12 -21.12 3.45 17.23
N SER A 13 -21.59 2.23 17.45
CA SER A 13 -22.40 1.90 18.63
C SER A 13 -21.54 1.79 19.89
N TYR A 14 -22.16 2.06 21.05
CA TYR A 14 -21.56 1.78 22.36
C TYR A 14 -21.13 0.31 22.50
N LYS A 15 -21.90 -0.62 21.94
CA LYS A 15 -21.59 -2.05 21.94
C LYS A 15 -20.29 -2.34 21.17
N ALA A 16 -20.07 -1.67 20.04
CA ALA A 16 -18.83 -1.82 19.27
C ALA A 16 -17.60 -1.38 20.07
N LEU A 17 -17.67 -0.23 20.74
CA LEU A 17 -16.57 0.26 21.60
C LEU A 17 -16.24 -0.72 22.73
N ARG A 18 -17.26 -1.32 23.37
CA ARG A 18 -17.05 -2.36 24.40
C ARG A 18 -16.40 -3.62 23.83
N VAL A 19 -16.79 -4.03 22.61
CA VAL A 19 -16.17 -5.19 21.93
C VAL A 19 -14.70 -4.90 21.62
N TYR A 20 -14.36 -3.71 21.13
CA TYR A 20 -12.98 -3.35 20.80
C TYR A 20 -12.06 -3.28 22.02
N GLU A 21 -12.58 -2.78 23.14
CA GLU A 21 -11.88 -2.80 24.43
C GLU A 21 -11.72 -4.23 24.96
N LYS A 22 -12.78 -5.06 24.94
CA LYS A 22 -12.72 -6.47 25.37
C LYS A 22 -11.70 -7.29 24.58
N LEU A 23 -11.52 -6.98 23.30
CA LEU A 23 -10.54 -7.64 22.43
C LEU A 23 -9.12 -7.05 22.55
N ASN A 24 -8.91 -6.07 23.44
CA ASN A 24 -7.67 -5.33 23.63
C ASN A 24 -7.15 -4.68 22.33
N ILE A 25 -8.06 -4.15 21.51
CA ILE A 25 -7.70 -3.45 20.26
C ILE A 25 -7.57 -1.95 20.53
N VAL A 26 -8.48 -1.38 21.32
CA VAL A 26 -8.46 0.02 21.76
C VAL A 26 -8.76 0.06 23.25
N ILE A 27 -7.78 0.49 24.04
CA ILE A 27 -7.88 0.57 25.49
C ILE A 27 -7.72 2.05 25.86
N PRO A 28 -8.83 2.81 25.96
CA PRO A 28 -8.77 4.21 26.32
C PRO A 28 -8.34 4.37 27.78
N GLN A 29 -7.74 5.51 28.09
CA GLN A 29 -7.55 5.91 29.48
C GLN A 29 -8.91 6.18 30.15
N ARG A 30 -8.90 6.25 31.48
CA ARG A 30 -10.10 6.58 32.26
C ARG A 30 -9.90 7.88 33.01
N ASP A 31 -10.98 8.65 33.16
CA ASP A 31 -10.95 9.87 33.95
C ASP A 31 -11.12 9.56 35.46
N LYS A 32 -11.18 10.62 36.27
CA LYS A 32 -11.33 10.51 37.74
C LYS A 32 -12.62 9.80 38.19
N ASN A 33 -13.62 9.71 37.31
CA ASN A 33 -14.92 9.10 37.56
C ASN A 33 -15.03 7.72 36.88
N ASP A 34 -13.91 7.12 36.50
CA ASP A 34 -13.80 5.83 35.80
C ASP A 34 -14.47 5.80 34.40
N TYR A 35 -14.80 6.97 33.81
CA TYR A 35 -15.33 7.04 32.46
C TYR A 35 -14.21 6.97 31.42
N ARG A 36 -14.48 6.29 30.31
CA ARG A 36 -13.56 6.17 29.17
C ARG A 36 -13.25 7.54 28.57
N ASN A 37 -11.97 7.83 28.42
CA ASN A 37 -11.42 9.01 27.79
C ASN A 37 -10.45 8.61 26.67
N TYR A 38 -10.91 8.71 25.42
CA TYR A 38 -10.17 8.34 24.22
C TYR A 38 -9.18 9.45 23.83
N SER A 39 -7.91 9.09 23.69
CA SER A 39 -6.84 9.93 23.10
C SER A 39 -7.00 10.06 21.58
N ASP A 40 -6.25 10.97 20.95
CA ASP A 40 -6.24 11.08 19.48
C ASP A 40 -5.75 9.80 18.80
N ASP A 41 -4.83 9.09 19.45
CA ASP A 41 -4.34 7.79 19.02
C ASP A 41 -5.43 6.70 19.06
N ASP A 42 -6.26 6.70 20.10
CA ASP A 42 -7.40 5.79 20.19
C ASP A 42 -8.40 6.08 19.06
N LEU A 43 -8.64 7.36 18.75
CA LEU A 43 -9.55 7.75 17.67
C LEU A 43 -9.01 7.32 16.31
N LEU A 44 -7.70 7.41 16.11
CA LEU A 44 -7.05 6.94 14.88
C LEU A 44 -7.20 5.42 14.74
N LYS A 45 -6.96 4.67 15.81
CA LYS A 45 -7.19 3.21 15.84
C LYS A 45 -8.65 2.86 15.56
N LEU A 46 -9.60 3.57 16.17
CA LEU A 46 -11.02 3.36 15.91
C LEU A 46 -11.40 3.64 14.45
N ARG A 47 -10.87 4.71 13.85
CA ARG A 47 -11.06 4.99 12.41
C ARG A 47 -10.51 3.87 11.53
N GLN A 48 -9.32 3.37 11.84
CA GLN A 48 -8.73 2.22 11.13
C GLN A 48 -9.64 0.98 11.25
N ILE A 49 -10.11 0.66 12.46
CA ILE A 49 -11.02 -0.48 12.69
C ILE A 49 -12.28 -0.36 11.85
N ILE A 50 -12.93 0.82 11.83
CA ILE A 50 -14.16 1.06 11.08
C ILE A 50 -13.95 0.83 9.58
N ILE A 51 -12.86 1.36 9.02
CA ILE A 51 -12.61 1.26 7.58
C ILE A 51 -12.30 -0.18 7.20
N LEU A 52 -11.45 -0.86 7.97
CA LEU A 52 -11.15 -2.27 7.75
C LEU A 52 -12.42 -3.14 7.91
N LYS A 53 -13.28 -2.82 8.89
CA LYS A 53 -14.57 -3.49 9.08
C LYS A 53 -15.53 -3.29 7.92
N ASN A 54 -15.65 -2.07 7.40
CA ASN A 54 -16.56 -1.74 6.29
C ASN A 54 -16.22 -2.52 5.02
N VAL A 55 -14.97 -2.93 4.86
CA VAL A 55 -14.54 -3.73 3.70
C VAL A 55 -14.61 -5.24 3.97
N GLY A 56 -15.08 -5.65 5.16
CA GLY A 56 -15.42 -7.04 5.48
C GLY A 56 -14.34 -7.79 6.27
N LEU A 57 -13.32 -7.10 6.80
CA LEU A 57 -12.32 -7.77 7.63
C LEU A 57 -12.88 -8.20 9.00
N GLU A 58 -12.44 -9.39 9.43
CA GLU A 58 -12.71 -9.90 10.77
C GLU A 58 -11.86 -9.17 11.84
N LEU A 59 -12.39 -9.03 13.06
CA LEU A 59 -11.70 -8.30 14.14
C LEU A 59 -10.37 -8.93 14.52
N LYS A 60 -10.26 -10.27 14.44
CA LYS A 60 -9.02 -11.01 14.67
C LYS A 60 -7.90 -10.56 13.72
N ASN A 61 -8.23 -10.42 12.44
CA ASN A 61 -7.27 -9.98 11.42
C ASN A 61 -6.91 -8.49 11.59
N ILE A 62 -7.91 -7.66 11.91
CA ILE A 62 -7.70 -6.23 12.18
C ILE A 62 -6.72 -6.03 13.33
N LYS A 63 -6.91 -6.76 14.44
CA LYS A 63 -5.99 -6.71 15.58
C LYS A 63 -4.54 -7.02 15.17
N ARG A 64 -4.34 -8.12 14.42
CA ARG A 64 -3.00 -8.52 13.92
C ARG A 64 -2.33 -7.43 13.07
N ILE A 65 -3.10 -6.67 12.30
CA ILE A 65 -2.58 -5.55 11.49
C ILE A 65 -2.18 -4.38 12.38
N LEU A 66 -3.04 -4.01 13.34
CA LEU A 66 -2.84 -2.84 14.19
C LEU A 66 -1.76 -3.03 15.26
N ASP A 67 -1.45 -4.27 15.63
CA ASP A 67 -0.41 -4.60 16.61
C ASP A 67 1.01 -4.51 16.01
N LYS A 68 1.16 -4.42 14.67
CA LYS A 68 2.47 -4.22 14.05
C LYS A 68 2.97 -2.79 14.33
N ARG A 69 4.17 -2.68 14.91
CA ARG A 69 4.79 -1.39 15.23
C ARG A 69 4.97 -0.58 13.94
N THR A 70 4.30 0.57 13.89
CA THR A 70 4.54 1.62 12.91
C THR A 70 5.30 2.74 13.61
N TYR A 71 6.29 3.34 12.94
CA TYR A 71 6.93 4.56 13.42
C TYR A 71 5.89 5.68 13.52
N GLU A 72 5.96 6.49 14.59
CA GLU A 72 4.98 7.56 14.84
C GLU A 72 4.86 8.55 13.67
N SER A 73 5.97 8.84 12.98
CA SER A 73 6.05 9.74 11.83
C SER A 73 5.23 9.30 10.62
N ASP A 74 4.97 8.00 10.48
CA ASP A 74 4.37 7.41 9.27
C ASP A 74 3.06 6.69 9.56
N LYS A 75 2.54 6.82 10.78
CA LYS A 75 1.27 6.24 11.23
C LYS A 75 0.11 6.63 10.31
N ILE A 76 0.05 7.88 9.85
CA ILE A 76 -1.00 8.34 8.91
C ILE A 76 -0.80 7.77 7.50
N ILE A 77 0.45 7.69 7.01
CA ILE A 77 0.78 7.13 5.69
C ILE A 77 0.40 5.65 5.65
N HIS A 78 0.82 4.90 6.68
CA HIS A 78 0.47 3.50 6.82
C HIS A 78 -1.04 3.29 6.90
N THR A 79 -1.75 4.16 7.64
CA THR A 79 -3.21 4.13 7.70
C THR A 79 -3.84 4.29 6.33
N LEU A 80 -3.48 5.33 5.58
CA LEU A 80 -4.02 5.60 4.25
C LEU A 80 -3.68 4.47 3.26
N TYR A 81 -2.47 3.94 3.34
CA TYR A 81 -2.02 2.84 2.52
C TYR A 81 -2.82 1.55 2.77
N LEU A 82 -3.04 1.18 4.03
CA LEU A 82 -3.87 0.02 4.39
C LEU A 82 -5.30 0.19 3.83
N GLN A 83 -5.88 1.38 3.94
CA GLN A 83 -7.20 1.67 3.39
C GLN A 83 -7.23 1.51 1.87
N LEU A 84 -6.22 2.04 1.16
CA LEU A 84 -6.08 1.89 -0.28
C LEU A 84 -6.03 0.41 -0.69
N LYS A 85 -5.19 -0.40 -0.03
CA LYS A 85 -5.06 -1.83 -0.35
C LYS A 85 -6.33 -2.62 -0.12
N VAL A 86 -7.05 -2.29 0.92
CA VAL A 86 -8.32 -2.93 1.23
C VAL A 86 -9.38 -2.56 0.18
N ILE A 87 -9.41 -1.32 -0.32
CA ILE A 87 -10.23 -0.91 -1.45
C ILE A 87 -9.83 -1.66 -2.75
N GLU A 88 -8.54 -1.76 -3.05
CA GLU A 88 -8.03 -2.50 -4.22
C GLU A 88 -8.49 -3.97 -4.21
N ALA A 89 -8.39 -4.63 -3.06
CA ALA A 89 -8.85 -6.02 -2.89
C ALA A 89 -10.36 -6.15 -3.13
N LYS A 90 -11.15 -5.20 -2.59
CA LYS A 90 -12.60 -5.20 -2.82
C LYS A 90 -12.96 -4.98 -4.28
N ARG A 91 -12.24 -4.09 -4.98
CA ARG A 91 -12.41 -3.85 -6.41
C ARG A 91 -12.16 -5.11 -7.23
N ILE A 92 -11.11 -5.88 -6.90
CA ILE A 92 -10.82 -7.16 -7.57
C ILE A 92 -11.94 -8.17 -7.31
N GLN A 93 -12.43 -8.28 -6.08
CA GLN A 93 -13.57 -9.15 -5.75
C GLN A 93 -14.82 -8.78 -6.57
N LEU A 94 -15.20 -7.50 -6.57
CA LEU A 94 -16.39 -7.03 -7.28
C LEU A 94 -16.30 -7.29 -8.78
N ARG A 95 -15.12 -7.09 -9.39
CA ARG A 95 -14.90 -7.42 -10.81
C ARG A 95 -15.05 -8.91 -11.10
N LYS A 96 -14.56 -9.80 -10.22
CA LYS A 96 -14.77 -11.25 -10.37
C LYS A 96 -16.27 -11.59 -10.35
N MET A 97 -17.00 -11.02 -9.38
CA MET A 97 -18.46 -11.22 -9.30
C MET A 97 -19.18 -10.72 -10.55
N GLU A 98 -18.79 -9.54 -11.05
CA GLU A 98 -19.32 -8.98 -12.29
C GLU A 98 -19.10 -9.92 -13.49
N ASN A 99 -17.90 -10.51 -13.60
CA ASN A 99 -17.58 -11.45 -14.67
C ASN A 99 -18.42 -12.74 -14.58
N VAL A 100 -18.55 -13.33 -13.38
CA VAL A 100 -19.40 -14.52 -13.18
C VAL A 100 -20.85 -14.21 -13.56
N LEU A 101 -21.38 -13.04 -13.18
CA LEU A 101 -22.73 -12.64 -13.58
C LEU A 101 -22.88 -12.49 -15.10
N LYS A 102 -21.90 -11.87 -15.78
CA LYS A 102 -21.89 -11.75 -17.24
C LYS A 102 -21.86 -13.10 -17.93
N GLU A 103 -21.04 -14.03 -17.44
CA GLU A 103 -20.99 -15.41 -17.94
C GLU A 103 -22.35 -16.11 -17.78
N GLY A 104 -22.97 -15.99 -16.59
CA GLY A 104 -24.29 -16.56 -16.34
C GLY A 104 -25.38 -16.02 -17.26
N ILE A 105 -25.39 -14.70 -17.51
CA ILE A 105 -26.33 -14.07 -18.46
C ILE A 105 -26.10 -14.60 -19.88
N ASN A 106 -24.84 -14.68 -20.33
CA ASN A 106 -24.53 -15.19 -21.65
C ASN A 106 -24.92 -16.66 -21.81
N GLU A 107 -24.70 -17.49 -20.79
CA GLU A 107 -25.17 -18.88 -20.79
C GLU A 107 -26.70 -18.96 -20.84
N ALA A 108 -27.39 -18.15 -20.03
CA ALA A 108 -28.86 -18.05 -20.00
C ALA A 108 -29.49 -17.72 -21.35
N LEU A 109 -28.86 -16.82 -22.10
CA LEU A 109 -29.35 -16.38 -23.40
C LEU A 109 -29.17 -17.44 -24.49
N ASN A 110 -28.21 -18.36 -24.33
CA ASN A 110 -27.82 -19.30 -25.38
C ASN A 110 -28.20 -20.76 -25.08
N LYS A 111 -28.54 -21.11 -23.82
CA LYS A 111 -28.84 -22.48 -23.38
C LYS A 111 -29.88 -22.49 -22.24
N ASN A 112 -30.58 -23.62 -22.07
CA ASN A 112 -31.35 -23.86 -20.84
C ASN A 112 -30.39 -24.04 -19.66
N ILE A 113 -30.57 -23.23 -18.60
CA ILE A 113 -29.65 -23.17 -17.46
C ILE A 113 -29.96 -24.26 -16.44
N GLU A 114 -28.90 -24.91 -15.92
CA GLU A 114 -28.94 -25.59 -14.63
C GLU A 114 -28.53 -24.61 -13.50
N TYR A 115 -29.50 -24.17 -12.71
CA TYR A 115 -29.33 -23.10 -11.72
C TYR A 115 -28.29 -23.41 -10.62
N GLY A 116 -28.10 -24.68 -10.25
CA GLY A 116 -27.26 -25.07 -9.10
C GLY A 116 -25.78 -24.70 -9.25
N ASN A 117 -25.18 -25.04 -10.38
CA ASN A 117 -23.74 -24.84 -10.63
C ASN A 117 -23.34 -23.35 -10.68
N PHE A 118 -24.29 -22.46 -10.98
CA PHE A 118 -24.02 -21.03 -11.11
C PHE A 118 -23.89 -20.33 -9.76
N PHE A 119 -24.83 -20.59 -8.84
CA PHE A 119 -24.78 -20.00 -7.49
C PHE A 119 -23.59 -20.54 -6.69
N ASP A 120 -23.18 -21.79 -6.93
CA ASP A 120 -21.95 -22.35 -6.35
C ASP A 120 -20.70 -21.57 -6.79
N LYS A 121 -20.59 -21.16 -8.05
CA LYS A 121 -19.47 -20.32 -8.54
C LYS A 121 -19.46 -18.93 -7.91
N ILE A 122 -20.62 -18.32 -7.71
CA ILE A 122 -20.76 -17.02 -7.02
C ILE A 122 -20.34 -17.17 -5.54
N ASP A 123 -20.86 -18.18 -4.85
CA ASP A 123 -20.57 -18.42 -3.44
C ASP A 123 -19.08 -18.72 -3.21
N ASN A 124 -18.47 -19.50 -4.10
CA ASN A 124 -17.03 -19.77 -4.05
C ASN A 124 -16.20 -18.50 -4.28
N SER A 125 -16.61 -17.64 -5.21
CA SER A 125 -15.96 -16.33 -5.45
C SER A 125 -16.03 -15.41 -4.23
N ILE A 126 -17.14 -15.45 -3.48
CA ILE A 126 -17.32 -14.72 -2.21
C ILE A 126 -16.41 -15.29 -1.11
N LYS A 127 -16.35 -16.63 -0.97
CA LYS A 127 -15.53 -17.31 0.04
C LYS A 127 -14.03 -17.10 -0.19
N GLU A 128 -13.54 -17.21 -1.42
CA GLU A 128 -12.12 -16.99 -1.75
C GLU A 128 -11.67 -15.55 -1.46
N SER A 129 -12.56 -14.58 -1.65
CA SER A 129 -12.25 -13.16 -1.41
C SER A 129 -12.00 -12.86 0.07
N THR A 130 -12.66 -13.59 0.98
CA THR A 130 -12.51 -13.45 2.44
C THR A 130 -11.20 -14.09 2.92
N LYS A 131 -10.80 -15.24 2.34
CA LYS A 131 -9.52 -15.90 2.63
C LYS A 131 -8.31 -15.07 2.17
N ASN A 132 -8.45 -14.38 1.04
CA ASN A 132 -7.35 -13.64 0.43
C ASN A 132 -6.85 -12.49 1.32
N VAL A 133 -7.72 -11.71 1.97
CA VAL A 133 -7.25 -10.53 2.72
C VAL A 133 -6.25 -10.88 3.86
N SER A 134 -6.42 -12.03 4.53
CA SER A 134 -5.47 -12.51 5.53
C SER A 134 -4.12 -12.96 4.94
N THR A 135 -4.15 -13.57 3.75
CA THR A 135 -2.94 -13.97 3.01
C THR A 135 -2.22 -12.77 2.44
N TRP A 136 -2.92 -11.66 2.15
CA TRP A 136 -2.29 -10.42 1.73
C TRP A 136 -1.46 -9.88 2.91
N ILE A 137 -2.01 -9.81 4.11
CA ILE A 137 -1.24 -9.33 5.28
C ILE A 137 0.07 -10.13 5.54
N ASP A 138 0.13 -11.42 5.16
CA ASP A 138 1.36 -12.24 5.21
C ASP A 138 2.23 -12.18 3.93
N LYS A 139 1.66 -12.21 2.71
CA LYS A 139 2.40 -12.07 1.43
C LYS A 139 3.10 -10.73 1.30
N TRP A 140 2.61 -9.72 2.00
CA TRP A 140 3.07 -8.35 1.86
C TRP A 140 4.38 -8.07 2.59
N GLY A 141 5.07 -9.11 3.11
CA GLY A 141 6.53 -9.13 3.27
C GLY A 141 7.12 -7.81 3.76
N PHE A 142 6.46 -7.21 4.75
CA PHE A 142 6.44 -5.78 5.08
C PHE A 142 7.83 -5.16 5.36
N ASP A 143 8.90 -5.94 5.39
CA ASP A 143 10.16 -5.55 5.99
C ASP A 143 11.40 -6.03 5.23
N THR A 144 11.38 -7.24 4.65
CA THR A 144 12.67 -7.94 4.46
C THR A 144 13.51 -7.36 3.35
N TRP A 145 12.91 -6.98 2.21
CA TRP A 145 13.67 -6.42 1.11
C TRP A 145 13.98 -4.95 1.35
N ALA A 146 13.00 -4.11 1.70
CA ALA A 146 13.23 -2.67 1.88
C ALA A 146 14.28 -2.38 2.98
N LYS A 147 14.23 -3.08 4.13
CA LYS A 147 15.19 -2.89 5.23
C LYS A 147 16.61 -3.34 4.88
N SER A 148 16.76 -4.35 4.03
CA SER A 148 18.07 -4.86 3.63
C SER A 148 18.53 -4.30 2.27
N TYR A 149 17.68 -3.57 1.55
CA TYR A 149 17.92 -3.13 0.17
C TYR A 149 19.24 -2.37 0.05
N ASP A 150 19.43 -1.37 0.90
CA ASP A 150 20.63 -0.53 0.85
C ASP A 150 21.92 -1.28 1.23
N ASP A 151 21.80 -2.32 2.05
CA ASP A 151 22.93 -3.17 2.41
C ASP A 151 23.21 -4.19 1.29
N CYS A 152 22.17 -4.72 0.65
CA CYS A 152 22.26 -5.62 -0.48
C CYS A 152 22.88 -4.95 -1.71
N VAL A 153 22.51 -3.70 -2.03
CA VAL A 153 23.11 -2.98 -3.16
C VAL A 153 24.57 -2.59 -2.94
N LYS A 154 25.06 -2.62 -1.68
CA LYS A 154 26.45 -2.32 -1.32
C LYS A 154 27.34 -3.56 -1.16
N LYS A 155 26.75 -4.74 -0.97
CA LYS A 155 27.50 -5.98 -0.78
C LYS A 155 27.65 -6.70 -2.11
N ASP A 156 28.89 -6.80 -2.60
CA ASP A 156 29.21 -7.66 -3.74
C ASP A 156 28.75 -9.10 -3.47
N GLY A 157 27.98 -9.66 -4.41
CA GLY A 157 27.43 -11.02 -4.32
C GLY A 157 26.10 -11.18 -3.58
N ALA A 158 25.44 -10.09 -3.15
CA ALA A 158 24.12 -10.15 -2.51
C ALA A 158 22.94 -10.36 -3.47
N ASP A 159 23.18 -10.28 -4.79
CA ASP A 159 22.20 -10.63 -5.81
C ASP A 159 22.73 -11.72 -6.75
N THR A 160 21.89 -12.71 -7.05
CA THR A 160 22.24 -13.87 -7.88
C THR A 160 22.62 -13.52 -9.33
N LEU A 161 22.40 -12.27 -9.76
CA LEU A 161 22.63 -11.80 -11.13
C LEU A 161 23.78 -10.77 -11.24
N GLY A 162 24.41 -10.35 -10.13
CA GLY A 162 25.51 -9.38 -10.13
C GLY A 162 25.13 -7.97 -10.62
N LEU A 163 23.83 -7.63 -10.66
CA LEU A 163 23.28 -6.37 -11.15
C LEU A 163 23.76 -5.17 -10.33
N PHE A 164 24.08 -5.38 -9.05
CA PHE A 164 24.46 -4.29 -8.15
C PHE A 164 25.96 -3.99 -8.10
N SER A 165 26.82 -4.83 -8.68
CA SER A 165 28.28 -4.62 -8.75
C SER A 165 28.67 -3.29 -9.42
N LYS A 166 27.81 -2.75 -10.29
CA LYS A 166 28.00 -1.46 -10.97
C LYS A 166 26.99 -0.40 -10.55
N TYR A 167 26.30 -0.60 -9.43
CA TYR A 167 25.19 0.26 -9.00
C TYR A 167 25.63 1.72 -8.89
N ASP A 168 26.70 2.02 -8.15
CA ASP A 168 27.21 3.39 -8.00
C ASP A 168 27.65 4.01 -9.33
N PHE A 169 28.34 3.24 -10.18
CA PHE A 169 28.76 3.67 -11.51
C PHE A 169 27.56 4.04 -12.41
N ILE A 170 26.48 3.26 -12.33
CA ILE A 170 25.25 3.52 -13.08
C ILE A 170 24.59 4.80 -12.56
N LEU A 171 24.46 4.96 -11.25
CA LEU A 171 23.91 6.19 -10.66
C LEU A 171 24.71 7.43 -11.07
N GLU A 172 26.03 7.37 -11.03
CA GLU A 172 26.91 8.47 -11.45
C GLU A 172 26.79 8.78 -12.95
N SER A 173 26.62 7.75 -13.77
CA SER A 173 26.39 7.93 -15.20
C SER A 173 25.04 8.56 -15.49
N ILE A 174 24.01 8.25 -14.72
CA ILE A 174 22.69 8.90 -14.79
C ILE A 174 22.82 10.36 -14.37
N VAL A 175 23.46 10.64 -13.22
CA VAL A 175 23.68 12.00 -12.70
C VAL A 175 24.38 12.89 -13.73
N ARG A 176 25.44 12.40 -14.39
CA ARG A 176 26.12 13.12 -15.47
C ARG A 176 25.21 13.45 -16.65
N LYS A 177 24.29 12.54 -17.01
CA LYS A 177 23.32 12.77 -18.08
C LYS A 177 22.23 13.77 -17.69
N ILE A 178 21.82 13.81 -16.42
CA ILE A 178 20.86 14.80 -15.90
C ILE A 178 21.44 16.21 -16.03
N GLY A 179 22.71 16.41 -15.66
CA GLY A 179 23.37 17.72 -15.68
C GLY A 179 22.64 18.73 -14.78
N ASP A 180 22.44 19.96 -15.28
CA ASP A 180 21.76 21.05 -14.54
C ASP A 180 20.26 21.16 -14.81
N ARG A 181 19.64 20.10 -15.34
CA ARG A 181 18.19 20.08 -15.59
C ARG A 181 17.43 20.13 -14.27
N ARG A 182 16.39 20.95 -14.21
CA ARG A 182 15.81 21.37 -12.93
C ARG A 182 14.68 20.48 -12.46
N LYS A 183 14.00 19.72 -13.33
CA LYS A 183 12.87 18.88 -12.93
C LYS A 183 13.04 17.45 -13.40
N VAL A 184 13.23 16.55 -12.44
CA VAL A 184 13.49 15.13 -12.67
C VAL A 184 12.39 14.30 -12.03
N ILE A 185 11.85 13.34 -12.79
CA ILE A 185 11.00 12.28 -12.25
C ILE A 185 11.73 10.95 -12.33
N ASP A 186 11.67 10.15 -11.25
CA ASP A 186 12.29 8.83 -11.18
C ASP A 186 11.22 7.78 -10.87
N ILE A 187 10.92 6.94 -11.85
CA ILE A 187 9.87 5.93 -11.79
C ILE A 187 10.48 4.59 -11.37
N GLY A 188 10.00 4.06 -10.26
CA GLY A 188 10.64 2.97 -9.52
C GLY A 188 11.88 3.44 -8.76
N CYS A 189 11.77 4.58 -8.07
CA CYS A 189 12.90 5.23 -7.40
C CYS A 189 13.51 4.41 -6.25
N GLY A 190 12.84 3.36 -5.77
CA GLY A 190 13.24 2.60 -4.60
C GLY A 190 13.41 3.52 -3.39
N THR A 191 14.52 3.34 -2.66
CA THR A 191 14.87 4.17 -1.49
C THR A 191 15.53 5.52 -1.87
N ALA A 192 15.45 5.92 -3.15
CA ALA A 192 15.94 7.19 -3.70
C ALA A 192 17.43 7.48 -3.44
N ASN A 193 18.30 6.47 -3.61
CA ASN A 193 19.74 6.59 -3.39
C ASN A 193 20.42 7.60 -4.34
N ILE A 194 19.89 7.80 -5.55
CA ILE A 194 20.43 8.73 -6.54
C ILE A 194 20.42 10.19 -6.05
N VAL A 195 19.48 10.55 -5.18
CA VAL A 195 19.26 11.93 -4.71
C VAL A 195 20.51 12.53 -4.07
N LYS A 196 21.29 11.72 -3.32
CA LYS A 196 22.52 12.18 -2.66
C LYS A 196 23.63 12.58 -3.64
N LYS A 197 23.53 12.14 -4.90
CA LYS A 197 24.51 12.44 -5.96
C LYS A 197 24.04 13.56 -6.90
N LEU A 198 22.79 14.03 -6.77
CA LEU A 198 22.25 15.10 -7.62
C LEU A 198 22.75 16.49 -7.19
N ASN A 199 22.83 17.41 -8.15
CA ASN A 199 23.07 18.82 -7.87
C ASN A 199 21.90 19.43 -7.07
N GLN A 200 22.20 20.39 -6.19
CA GLN A 200 21.19 21.00 -5.28
C GLN A 200 20.05 21.74 -6.00
N ASN A 201 20.26 22.14 -7.26
CA ASN A 201 19.28 22.82 -8.11
C ASN A 201 18.26 21.87 -8.77
N VAL A 202 18.45 20.55 -8.64
CA VAL A 202 17.57 19.53 -9.21
C VAL A 202 16.36 19.32 -8.30
N GLN A 203 15.16 19.59 -8.83
CA GLN A 203 13.89 19.23 -8.22
C GLN A 203 13.56 17.78 -8.56
N TYR A 204 13.72 16.91 -7.59
CA TYR A 204 13.49 15.48 -7.74
C TYR A 204 12.09 15.06 -7.27
N THR A 205 11.42 14.27 -8.10
CA THR A 205 10.17 13.58 -7.76
C THR A 205 10.34 12.07 -7.94
N GLY A 206 10.27 11.30 -6.85
CA GLY A 206 10.33 9.85 -6.88
C GLY A 206 8.94 9.21 -6.90
N ILE A 207 8.75 8.20 -7.76
CA ILE A 207 7.57 7.35 -7.79
C ILE A 207 8.00 5.93 -7.50
N ASP A 208 7.32 5.25 -6.58
CA ASP A 208 7.48 3.82 -6.36
C ASP A 208 6.14 3.18 -6.00
N GLN A 209 5.96 1.91 -6.37
CA GLN A 209 4.76 1.14 -6.05
C GLN A 209 4.80 0.62 -4.61
N SER A 210 5.98 0.57 -4.00
CA SER A 210 6.22 0.14 -2.63
C SER A 210 6.22 1.33 -1.69
N ILE A 211 5.25 1.36 -0.76
CA ILE A 211 5.19 2.42 0.25
C ILE A 211 6.41 2.39 1.19
N GLU A 212 6.97 1.21 1.46
CA GLU A 212 8.13 1.07 2.35
C GLU A 212 9.39 1.67 1.73
N MET A 213 9.57 1.51 0.41
CA MET A 213 10.65 2.17 -0.32
C MET A 213 10.51 3.69 -0.23
N LEU A 214 9.29 4.21 -0.34
CA LEU A 214 9.00 5.64 -0.23
C LEU A 214 9.19 6.17 1.20
N ILE A 215 8.84 5.40 2.23
CA ILE A 215 9.08 5.76 3.64
C ILE A 215 10.60 5.88 3.87
N LEU A 216 11.38 4.89 3.46
CA LEU A 216 12.85 4.94 3.56
C LEU A 216 13.44 6.10 2.73
N ALA A 217 12.93 6.34 1.52
CA ALA A 217 13.35 7.45 0.68
C ALA A 217 13.11 8.81 1.37
N LYS A 218 11.95 8.97 2.02
CA LYS A 218 11.57 10.16 2.79
C LYS A 218 12.43 10.36 4.03
N GLU A 219 12.72 9.29 4.76
CA GLU A 219 13.60 9.33 5.94
C GLU A 219 15.01 9.78 5.57
N LYS A 220 15.55 9.25 4.46
CA LYS A 220 16.88 9.62 3.95
C LYS A 220 16.95 11.03 3.38
N ASN A 221 15.87 11.48 2.73
CA ASN A 221 15.85 12.69 1.93
C ASN A 221 14.64 13.55 2.33
N LYS A 222 14.82 14.51 3.23
CA LYS A 222 13.69 15.30 3.78
C LYS A 222 13.03 16.27 2.78
N ASN A 223 13.73 16.65 1.72
CA ASN A 223 13.32 17.73 0.80
C ASN A 223 13.02 17.24 -0.63
N ILE A 224 12.55 16.00 -0.79
CA ILE A 224 12.14 15.46 -2.09
C ILE A 224 10.63 15.29 -2.17
N LYS A 225 10.10 15.34 -3.40
CA LYS A 225 8.71 14.97 -3.66
C LYS A 225 8.63 13.46 -3.87
N LEU A 226 7.65 12.82 -3.27
CA LEU A 226 7.42 11.38 -3.40
C LEU A 226 5.95 11.10 -3.70
N ARG A 227 5.70 10.10 -4.52
CA ARG A 227 4.35 9.66 -4.89
C ARG A 227 4.26 8.14 -4.94
N LEU A 228 3.25 7.59 -4.28
CA LEU A 228 2.88 6.18 -4.45
C LEU A 228 2.26 6.00 -5.83
N GLY A 229 2.81 5.10 -6.63
CA GLY A 229 2.29 4.79 -7.96
C GLY A 229 3.19 3.87 -8.78
N ASN A 230 2.76 3.54 -9.99
CA ASN A 230 3.51 2.70 -10.92
C ASN A 230 3.53 3.31 -12.34
N PHE A 231 4.25 2.68 -13.27
CA PHE A 231 4.40 3.11 -14.67
C PHE A 231 3.07 3.30 -15.43
N LEU A 232 2.00 2.62 -15.00
CA LEU A 232 0.70 2.60 -15.69
C LEU A 232 -0.31 3.61 -15.11
N ASP A 233 0.03 4.31 -14.03
CA ASP A 233 -0.90 5.26 -13.40
C ASP A 233 -1.00 6.56 -14.21
N LYS A 234 -2.20 6.85 -14.74
CA LYS A 234 -2.55 8.18 -15.26
C LYS A 234 -2.91 9.12 -14.11
N PRO A 235 -2.71 10.46 -14.19
CA PRO A 235 -2.02 11.21 -15.23
C PRO A 235 -0.54 11.44 -14.88
N PHE A 236 0.33 11.33 -15.88
CA PHE A 236 1.55 12.14 -15.89
C PHE A 236 1.15 13.52 -16.37
N ILE A 237 1.57 14.56 -15.65
CA ILE A 237 1.28 15.94 -16.08
C ILE A 237 2.17 16.19 -17.30
N GLU A 238 1.53 16.34 -18.46
CA GLU A 238 2.23 16.69 -19.68
C GLU A 238 3.06 17.96 -19.45
N ASN A 239 4.31 17.95 -19.92
CA ASN A 239 5.25 19.07 -19.83
C ASN A 239 5.67 19.50 -18.40
N GLU A 240 5.58 18.63 -17.38
CA GLU A 240 6.05 18.97 -16.02
C GLU A 240 7.55 18.71 -15.80
N PHE A 241 8.13 17.69 -16.45
CA PHE A 241 9.49 17.21 -16.16
C PHE A 241 10.43 17.33 -17.36
N ASP A 242 11.69 17.68 -17.09
CA ASP A 242 12.76 17.78 -18.09
C ASP A 242 13.42 16.41 -18.36
N VAL A 243 13.40 15.52 -17.36
CA VAL A 243 14.04 14.19 -17.40
C VAL A 243 13.16 13.15 -16.73
N VAL A 244 13.04 12.00 -17.39
CA VAL A 244 12.47 10.78 -16.80
C VAL A 244 13.59 9.78 -16.57
N ILE A 245 13.67 9.28 -15.34
CA ILE A 245 14.57 8.19 -14.93
C ILE A 245 13.70 6.97 -14.66
N SER A 246 14.21 5.82 -15.08
CA SER A 246 13.70 4.52 -14.66
C SER A 246 14.91 3.59 -14.62
N SER A 247 15.55 3.51 -13.47
CA SER A 247 16.72 2.66 -13.26
C SER A 247 16.35 1.52 -12.33
N PHE A 248 16.78 0.30 -12.67
CA PHE A 248 16.52 -0.89 -11.84
C PHE A 248 15.03 -1.13 -11.49
N ALA A 249 14.07 -0.54 -12.22
CA ALA A 249 12.64 -0.72 -11.96
C ALA A 249 12.02 -1.84 -12.83
N LEU A 250 12.46 -1.95 -14.08
CA LEU A 250 11.82 -2.81 -15.10
C LEU A 250 12.19 -4.31 -15.00
N HIS A 251 13.19 -4.67 -14.20
CA HIS A 251 13.58 -6.08 -14.05
C HIS A 251 12.54 -6.91 -13.27
N HIS A 252 11.60 -6.26 -12.59
CA HIS A 252 10.50 -6.89 -11.85
C HIS A 252 9.21 -7.08 -12.67
N LEU A 253 9.15 -6.59 -13.92
CA LEU A 253 7.97 -6.75 -14.77
C LEU A 253 7.84 -8.18 -15.29
N LYS A 254 6.61 -8.69 -15.34
CA LYS A 254 6.29 -9.96 -16.01
C LYS A 254 6.50 -9.83 -17.52
N PRO A 255 6.78 -10.94 -18.24
CA PRO A 255 6.99 -10.91 -19.70
C PRO A 255 5.88 -10.20 -20.47
N ASP A 256 4.62 -10.35 -20.06
CA ASP A 256 3.49 -9.71 -20.73
C ASP A 256 3.37 -8.20 -20.46
N GLU A 257 3.87 -7.74 -19.30
CA GLU A 257 3.92 -6.32 -18.95
C GLU A 257 5.04 -5.58 -19.70
N LYS A 258 6.07 -6.31 -20.15
CA LYS A 258 7.15 -5.77 -20.99
C LYS A 258 6.75 -5.55 -22.45
N LYS A 259 5.68 -6.20 -22.93
CA LYS A 259 5.21 -6.10 -24.33
C LYS A 259 4.39 -4.84 -24.62
N LEU A 260 4.00 -4.08 -23.59
CA LEU A 260 3.18 -2.86 -23.70
C LEU A 260 4.01 -1.56 -23.75
N GLN A 261 5.34 -1.65 -23.83
CA GLN A 261 6.25 -0.50 -24.02
C GLN A 261 6.67 -0.35 -25.47
#